data_AF-G3BMU2-F1
#
_entry.id   AF-G3BMU2-F1
#
_cell.length_a   1.000
_cell.length_b   1.000
_cell.length_c   1.000
_cell.angle_alpha   90.00
_cell.angle_beta   90.00
_cell.angle_gamma   90.00
#
_symmetry.space_group_name_H-M   'P 1'
#
loop_
_entity.id
_entity.type
_entity.pdbx_description
1 polymer ?
#
loop_
_entity_poly.entity_id
_entity_poly.type
_entity_poly.pdbx_seq_one_letter_code
_entity_poly.pdbx_strand_id
1 'polypeptide(L)' 'VCLGISNSNLYLACTKSDDSSLPKLLLKEVSGPLNIINVGDSDEHDSLLFFRKETGTAYNTFESVKHPGWFISTAFEDT' A
#
# COMPACT_ATOMS: atom_id res chain seq x y z
N VAL A 1 -3.46 7.47 2.90
CA VAL A 1 -4.57 6.55 3.25
C VAL A 1 -4.00 5.15 3.44
N CYS A 2 -4.68 4.30 4.21
CA CYS A 2 -4.41 2.85 4.30
C CYS A 2 -5.59 2.09 3.68
N LEU A 3 -5.32 1.01 2.97
CA LEU A 3 -6.33 0.22 2.28
C LEU A 3 -6.42 -1.16 2.93
N GLY A 4 -7.51 -1.42 3.66
CA GLY A 4 -7.75 -2.67 4.38
C GLY A 4 -8.70 -3.60 3.62
N ILE A 5 -8.52 -4.91 3.82
CA ILE A 5 -9.44 -5.93 3.33
C ILE A 5 -10.57 -6.09 4.35
N SER A 6 -11.81 -5.96 3.86
CA SER A 6 -13.01 -6.01 4.70
C SER A 6 -13.06 -7.27 5.56
N ASN A 7 -13.50 -7.12 6.82
CA ASN A 7 -13.61 -8.19 7.81
C ASN A 7 -12.29 -8.95 8.09
N SER A 8 -11.16 -8.27 7.97
CA SER A 8 -9.85 -8.83 8.32
C SER A 8 -8.93 -7.76 8.92
N ASN A 9 -7.79 -8.20 9.43
CA ASN A 9 -6.67 -7.36 9.83
C ASN A 9 -5.58 -7.27 8.74
N LEU A 10 -5.94 -7.56 7.48
CA LEU A 10 -5.04 -7.49 6.33
C LEU A 10 -5.13 -6.13 5.64
N TYR A 11 -3.97 -5.56 5.34
CA TYR A 11 -3.83 -4.29 4.65
C TYR A 11 -2.92 -4.42 3.44
N LEU A 12 -3.17 -3.62 2.40
CA LEU A 12 -2.25 -3.49 1.28
C LEU A 12 -0.95 -2.81 1.75
N ALA A 13 0.18 -3.44 1.43
CA ALA A 13 1.52 -2.97 1.73
C ALA A 13 2.37 -2.94 0.46
N CYS A 14 3.11 -1.86 0.24
CA CYS A 14 4.12 -1.79 -0.82
C CYS A 14 5.51 -1.94 -0.20
N THR A 15 6.19 -3.05 -0.51
CA THR A 15 7.50 -3.38 0.06
C THR A 15 8.47 -3.83 -1.03
N LYS A 16 9.76 -3.80 -0.76
CA LYS A 16 10.76 -4.51 -1.56
C LYS A 16 11.00 -5.87 -0.93
N SER A 17 10.87 -6.94 -1.70
CA SER A 17 11.32 -8.26 -1.26
C SER A 17 12.83 -8.36 -1.43
N ASP A 18 13.53 -9.05 -0.53
CA ASP A 18 14.99 -9.26 -0.61
C ASP A 18 15.44 -9.87 -1.94
N ASP A 19 14.55 -10.62 -2.60
CA ASP A 19 14.79 -11.36 -3.84
C ASP A 19 14.46 -10.55 -5.12
N SER A 20 14.04 -9.28 -5.00
CA SER A 20 13.68 -8.45 -6.16
C SER A 20 14.09 -6.99 -5.96
N SER A 21 14.67 -6.40 -6.99
CA SER A 21 15.03 -4.98 -7.00
C SER A 21 13.82 -4.04 -7.04
N LEU A 22 12.62 -4.55 -7.34
CA LEU A 22 11.41 -3.77 -7.56
C LEU A 22 10.41 -3.90 -6.40
N PRO A 23 9.71 -2.80 -6.04
CA PRO A 23 8.59 -2.86 -5.10
C PRO A 23 7.48 -3.80 -5.57
N LYS A 24 6.83 -4.46 -4.62
CA LYS A 24 5.70 -5.36 -4.81
C LYS A 24 4.56 -4.95 -3.89
N LEU A 25 3.34 -5.19 -4.35
CA LEU A 25 2.13 -5.05 -3.55
C LEU A 25 1.80 -6.39 -2.90
N LEU A 26 1.67 -6.40 -1.57
CA LEU A 26 1.40 -7.59 -0.76
C LEU A 26 0.31 -7.30 0.26
N LEU A 27 -0.21 -8.35 0.88
CA LEU A 27 -1.05 -8.23 2.07
C LEU A 27 -0.19 -8.38 3.32
N LYS A 28 -0.33 -7.42 4.24
CA LYS A 28 0.32 -7.44 5.55
C LYS A 28 -0.74 -7.55 6.63
N GLU A 29 -0.57 -8.54 7.50
CA GLU A 29 -1.35 -8.65 8.72
C GLU A 29 -0.86 -7.62 9.73
N VAL A 30 -1.79 -6.91 10.37
CA VAL A 30 -1.47 -5.92 11.40
C VAL A 30 -2.18 -6.28 12.70
N SER A 31 -1.40 -6.37 13.77
CA SER A 31 -1.89 -6.65 15.11
C SER A 31 -2.12 -5.35 15.87
N GLY A 32 -3.34 -5.15 16.36
CA GLY A 32 -3.69 -3.95 17.14
C GLY A 32 -4.14 -2.76 16.30
N PRO A 33 -4.45 -1.62 16.95
CA PRO A 33 -5.06 -0.49 16.28
C PRO A 33 -4.04 0.36 15.49
N LEU A 34 -4.32 0.58 14.20
CA LEU A 34 -3.58 1.49 13.32
C LEU A 34 -4.07 2.94 13.49
N ASN A 35 -3.83 3.53 14.65
CA ASN A 35 -4.29 4.89 14.93
C ASN A 35 -3.34 5.96 14.37
N ILE A 36 -2.03 5.71 14.44
CA ILE A 36 -0.97 6.63 14.00
C ILE A 36 0.11 5.79 13.33
N ILE A 37 0.50 6.18 12.12
CA ILE A 37 1.62 5.56 11.40
C ILE A 37 2.70 6.63 11.25
N ASN A 38 3.87 6.35 11.82
CA ASN A 38 5.05 7.20 11.66
C ASN A 38 5.93 6.63 10.55
N VAL A 39 6.50 7.52 9.73
CA VAL A 39 7.51 7.13 8.73
C VAL A 39 8.76 6.65 9.47
N GLY A 40 9.27 5.47 9.11
CA GLY A 40 10.44 4.88 9.77
C GLY A 40 10.16 4.18 11.10
N ASP A 41 8.91 3.85 11.42
CA ASP A 41 8.55 2.99 12.55
C ASP A 41 9.16 1.58 12.41
N SER A 42 9.48 0.92 13.53
CA SER A 42 10.11 -0.41 13.57
C SER A 42 9.27 -1.48 12.90
N ASP A 43 7.96 -1.32 12.92
CA ASP A 43 7.01 -2.24 12.30
C ASP A 43 6.83 -1.95 10.80
N GLU A 44 7.56 -0.99 10.22
CA GLU A 44 7.46 -0.59 8.80
C GLU A 44 6.02 -0.31 8.34
N HIS A 45 5.22 0.32 9.20
CA HIS A 45 3.84 0.67 8.89
C HIS A 45 3.74 1.71 7.76
N ASP A 46 4.81 2.42 7.45
CA ASP A 46 4.90 3.33 6.31
C ASP A 46 4.68 2.65 4.95
N SER A 47 4.96 1.34 4.85
CA SER A 47 4.62 0.52 3.68
C SER A 47 3.11 0.42 3.42
N LEU A 48 2.27 0.69 4.42
CA LEU A 48 0.80 0.67 4.33
C LEU A 48 0.21 2.00 3.81
N LEU A 49 1.03 3.03 3.67
CA LEU A 49 0.57 4.38 3.31
C LEU A 49 0.62 4.61 1.81
N PHE A 50 -0.49 5.12 1.29
CA PHE A 50 -0.62 5.56 -0.10
C PHE A 50 -1.12 7.00 -0.19
N PHE A 51 -0.56 7.79 -1.10
CA PHE A 51 -1.16 9.04 -1.54
C PHE A 51 -2.35 8.72 -2.44
N ARG A 52 -3.55 9.12 -2.02
CA ARG A 52 -4.75 9.06 -2.87
C ARG A 52 -4.85 10.38 -3.63
N LYS A 53 -4.82 10.31 -4.96
CA LYS A 53 -5.11 11.45 -5.83
C LYS A 53 -6.37 11.17 -6.62
N GLU A 54 -7.28 12.14 -6.62
CA GLU A 54 -8.50 12.09 -7.42
C GLU A 54 -8.30 12.94 -8.68
N THR A 55 -8.67 12.38 -9.84
CA THR A 55 -8.64 13.06 -11.12
C THR A 55 -9.95 12.86 -11.87
N GLY A 56 -10.53 13.94 -12.40
CA GLY A 56 -11.85 13.88 -13.03
C GLY A 56 -12.95 13.57 -12.03
N THR A 57 -14.03 12.93 -12.47
CA THR A 57 -15.24 12.68 -11.67
C THR A 57 -15.24 11.36 -10.90
N ALA A 58 -14.31 10.42 -11.14
CA ALA A 58 -14.33 9.11 -10.46
C ALA A 58 -12.99 8.34 -10.42
N TYR A 59 -11.87 8.88 -10.93
CA TYR A 59 -10.62 8.12 -10.99
C TYR A 59 -9.75 8.42 -9.77
N ASN A 60 -9.45 7.39 -9.00
CA ASN A 60 -8.50 7.46 -7.89
C ASN A 60 -7.21 6.74 -8.30
N THR A 61 -6.07 7.40 -8.12
CA THR A 61 -4.76 6.76 -8.13
C THR A 61 -4.23 6.64 -6.72
N PHE A 62 -3.47 5.57 -6.48
CA PHE A 62 -2.85 5.29 -5.18
C PHE A 62 -1.35 5.08 -5.40
N GLU A 63 -0.57 6.07 -5.01
CA GLU A 63 0.90 6.04 -5.09
C GLU A 63 1.49 5.62 -3.73
N SER A 64 2.50 4.74 -3.71
CA SER A 64 3.17 4.34 -2.47
C SER A 64 3.92 5.51 -1.84
N VAL A 65 3.73 5.73 -0.54
CA VAL A 65 4.52 6.70 0.24
C VAL A 65 5.96 6.23 0.40
N LYS A 66 6.17 4.94 0.70
CA LYS A 66 7.49 4.34 0.89
C LYS A 66 8.30 4.25 -0.41
N HIS A 67 7.62 4.14 -1.55
CA HIS A 67 8.23 4.00 -2.88
C HIS A 67 7.62 4.99 -3.88
N PRO A 68 8.06 6.27 -3.87
CA PRO A 68 7.57 7.29 -4.80
C PRO A 68 7.72 6.87 -6.26
N GLY A 69 6.72 7.22 -7.08
CA GLY A 69 6.60 6.83 -8.48
C GLY A 69 5.96 5.46 -8.73
N TRP A 70 5.66 4.67 -7.68
CA TRP A 70 5.01 3.36 -7.80
C TRP A 70 3.52 3.44 -7.46
N PHE A 71 2.68 2.97 -8.37
CA PHE A 71 1.23 3.03 -8.27
C PHE A 71 0.60 1.63 -8.17
N ILE A 72 -0.51 1.52 -7.45
CA ILE A 72 -1.38 0.34 -7.56
C ILE A 72 -1.95 0.30 -8.97
N SER A 73 -1.81 -0.84 -9.64
CA SER A 73 -2.28 -1.08 -11.00
C SER A 73 -2.93 -2.46 -11.07
N THR A 74 -3.82 -2.62 -12.04
CA THR A 74 -4.25 -3.94 -12.52
C THR A 74 -3.39 -4.36 -13.70
N ALA A 75 -3.40 -5.65 -14.02
CA ALA A 75 -2.93 -6.10 -15.33
C ALA A 75 -3.92 -5.63 -16.42
N PHE A 76 -3.49 -5.68 -17.67
CA PHE A 76 -4.37 -5.43 -18.82
C PHE A 76 -5.31 -6.61 -19.09
N GLU A 77 -4.87 -7.83 -18.78
CA GLU A 77 -5.57 -9.09 -19.04
C GLU A 77 -5.84 -9.81 -17.71
N ASP A 78 -6.94 -10.57 -17.67
CA ASP A 78 -7.41 -11.32 -16.49
C ASP A 78 -6.82 -12.75 -16.39
N THR A 79 -5.77 -13.05 -17.17
CA THR A 79 -5.23 -14.42 -17.37
C THR A 79 -4.88 -15.18 -16.10
#